data_AF-A0A8I7BK82-F1
#
_entry.id   AF-A0A8I7BK82-F1
#
_cell.length_a   1.000
_cell.length_b   1.000
_cell.length_c   1.000
_cell.angle_alpha   90.00
_cell.angle_beta   90.00
_cell.angle_gamma   90.00
#
_symmetry.space_group_name_H-M   'P 1'
#
loop_
_entity.id
_entity.type
_entity.pdbx_description
1 polymer ?
#
loop_
_entity_poly.entity_id
_entity_poly.type
_entity_poly.pdbx_seq_one_letter_code
_entity_poly.pdbx_strand_id
1 'polypeptide(L)'
;MFRPEQKTFKILCRADEGYCVTVRGGDDGDASVVMAAADPDDEYQHWYKDMRRSTRVKDEEGYPAFALVNKATGLAIKHSLGQSHPVDLVPYEYDPAVMDLSVLWTQSKDVGDGFRCIRMVTNIYLNFDAFEGDPELQDGTVVGLWEWNEGGNQCWKILPWDTDANAESESYKDDEYGGDDDAAPQDRRQGYDDGGLPPALSSESTVRIFCSAGEEYSVAARDGAVCLVPTDPSDDLQHWVKDMRRSTRIKDEDGYPAFALVNKLTGEAIKHSLGETHPVRLVRYDPDYLDESVLWTESQDVGDGFRCVRMVNNIHLNFDALDAGEGQGGVHDGTAIVLWEWCEGENQRWKILPWSE
;
A
#
# COMPACT_ATOMS: atom_id res chain seq x y z
N MET A 1 13.70 12.01 -26.49
CA MET A 1 14.85 12.95 -26.59
C MET A 1 15.83 12.53 -25.50
N PHE A 2 16.99 11.98 -25.88
CA PHE A 2 18.01 11.45 -24.97
C PHE A 2 18.39 12.51 -23.93
N ARG A 3 18.23 12.19 -22.64
CA ARG A 3 18.73 12.98 -21.52
C ARG A 3 20.18 12.57 -21.24
N PRO A 4 21.05 13.48 -20.75
CA PRO A 4 22.44 13.16 -20.36
C PRO A 4 22.45 11.96 -19.42
N GLU A 5 23.51 11.14 -19.46
CA GLU A 5 23.68 9.91 -18.69
C GLU A 5 23.19 10.07 -17.24
N GLN A 6 21.98 9.59 -17.00
CA GLN A 6 21.37 9.63 -15.69
C GLN A 6 22.16 8.68 -14.79
N LYS A 7 22.58 9.15 -13.62
CA LYS A 7 23.33 8.34 -12.66
C LYS A 7 22.54 7.07 -12.33
N THR A 8 23.19 5.92 -12.50
CA THR A 8 22.61 4.61 -12.17
C THR A 8 23.12 4.10 -10.83
N PHE A 9 22.29 3.30 -10.19
CA PHE A 9 22.52 2.73 -8.88
C PHE A 9 22.45 1.21 -8.93
N LYS A 10 23.21 0.55 -8.06
CA LYS A 10 23.04 -0.84 -7.65
C LYS A 10 22.32 -0.90 -6.31
N ILE A 11 21.59 -1.98 -6.10
CA ILE A 11 20.85 -2.24 -4.87
C ILE A 11 21.44 -3.51 -4.26
N LEU A 12 22.19 -3.37 -3.18
CA LEU A 12 22.87 -4.46 -2.49
C LEU A 12 22.04 -4.95 -1.31
N CYS A 13 22.13 -6.24 -1.02
CA CYS A 13 21.52 -6.87 0.14
C CYS A 13 22.57 -7.11 1.22
N ARG A 14 22.20 -6.97 2.50
CA ARG A 14 23.13 -7.20 3.63
C ARG A 14 23.51 -8.66 3.77
N ALA A 15 22.63 -9.59 3.40
CA ALA A 15 22.92 -11.03 3.45
C ALA A 15 24.15 -11.40 2.60
N ASP A 16 24.34 -10.73 1.44
CA ASP A 16 25.56 -10.81 0.65
C ASP A 16 25.73 -9.55 -0.22
N GLU A 17 26.68 -8.67 0.15
CA GLU A 17 26.99 -7.44 -0.61
C GLU A 17 27.64 -7.73 -1.98
N GLY A 18 28.01 -8.98 -2.26
CA GLY A 18 28.46 -9.46 -3.57
C GLY A 18 27.33 -9.65 -4.58
N TYR A 19 26.06 -9.63 -4.13
CA TYR A 19 24.88 -9.71 -4.96
C TYR A 19 24.18 -8.36 -5.08
N CYS A 20 23.50 -8.14 -6.20
CA CYS A 20 22.61 -7.00 -6.35
C CYS A 20 21.30 -7.35 -7.07
N VAL A 21 20.31 -6.49 -6.88
CA VAL A 21 19.00 -6.61 -7.50
C VAL A 21 19.12 -6.42 -9.02
N THR A 22 18.50 -7.31 -9.77
CA THR A 22 18.53 -7.33 -11.22
C THR A 22 17.20 -7.81 -11.81
N VAL A 23 16.96 -7.49 -13.08
CA VAL A 23 15.84 -8.03 -13.85
C VAL A 23 16.32 -9.22 -14.68
N ARG A 24 15.59 -10.34 -14.60
CA ARG A 24 15.83 -11.57 -15.40
C ARG A 24 14.53 -12.08 -16.00
N GLY A 25 14.64 -12.83 -17.10
CA GLY A 25 13.49 -13.26 -17.90
C GLY A 25 13.01 -12.15 -18.86
N GLY A 26 12.49 -12.51 -20.03
CA GLY A 26 12.10 -11.49 -21.01
C GLY A 26 11.76 -11.93 -22.44
N ASP A 27 12.03 -13.18 -22.84
CA ASP A 27 11.71 -13.61 -24.22
C ASP A 27 10.30 -14.22 -24.35
N ASP A 28 9.78 -14.88 -23.30
CA ASP A 28 8.49 -15.60 -23.31
C ASP A 28 7.51 -15.19 -22.19
N GLY A 29 7.70 -14.02 -21.58
CA GLY A 29 6.59 -13.31 -20.90
C GLY A 29 6.44 -13.39 -19.38
N ASP A 30 7.52 -13.46 -18.60
CA ASP A 30 7.49 -12.89 -17.24
C ASP A 30 8.89 -12.44 -16.82
N ALA A 31 9.08 -11.14 -16.65
CA ALA A 31 10.32 -10.58 -16.12
C ALA A 31 10.22 -10.55 -14.59
N SER A 32 11.24 -11.03 -13.90
CA SER A 32 11.28 -11.10 -12.44
C SER A 32 12.41 -10.23 -11.88
N VAL A 33 12.18 -9.68 -10.70
CA VAL A 33 13.20 -9.00 -9.90
C VAL A 33 13.87 -10.04 -9.01
N VAL A 34 15.16 -10.26 -9.21
CA VAL A 34 15.93 -11.29 -8.52
C VAL A 34 17.29 -10.76 -8.07
N MET A 35 17.99 -11.52 -7.24
CA MET A 35 19.39 -11.29 -6.89
C MET A 35 20.31 -12.02 -7.88
N ALA A 36 21.41 -11.37 -8.26
CA ALA A 36 22.52 -12.02 -8.97
C ALA A 36 23.86 -11.42 -8.54
N ALA A 37 24.95 -12.15 -8.76
CA ALA A 37 26.29 -11.62 -8.52
C ALA A 37 26.49 -10.26 -9.22
N ALA A 38 27.08 -9.30 -8.51
CA ALA A 38 27.25 -7.93 -8.99
C ALA A 38 28.22 -7.88 -10.19
N ASP A 39 27.73 -7.34 -11.29
CA ASP A 39 28.42 -7.17 -12.57
C ASP A 39 28.12 -5.75 -13.11
N PRO A 40 29.10 -4.82 -13.06
CA PRO A 40 28.92 -3.45 -13.54
C PRO A 40 28.71 -3.34 -15.06
N ASP A 41 28.95 -4.41 -15.83
CA ASP A 41 28.72 -4.42 -17.27
C ASP A 41 27.29 -4.91 -17.60
N ASP A 42 26.56 -5.47 -16.63
CA ASP A 42 25.19 -5.95 -16.81
C ASP A 42 24.17 -4.83 -16.61
N GLU A 43 23.70 -4.24 -17.71
CA GLU A 43 22.73 -3.14 -17.69
C GLU A 43 21.41 -3.45 -16.96
N TYR A 44 21.04 -4.72 -16.78
CA TYR A 44 19.86 -5.11 -16.00
C TYR A 44 20.05 -4.95 -14.49
N GLN A 45 21.28 -4.76 -14.01
CA GLN A 45 21.60 -4.42 -12.62
C GLN A 45 21.65 -2.91 -12.37
N HIS A 46 21.43 -2.09 -13.41
CA HIS A 46 21.46 -0.63 -13.30
C HIS A 46 20.05 -0.10 -13.06
N TRP A 47 19.88 0.62 -11.96
CA TRP A 47 18.61 1.22 -11.58
C TRP A 47 18.69 2.75 -11.54
N TYR A 48 17.65 3.40 -12.00
CA TYR A 48 17.40 4.81 -11.75
C TYR A 48 16.55 4.97 -10.49
N LYS A 49 16.98 5.86 -9.60
CA LYS A 49 16.19 6.28 -8.43
C LYS A 49 15.48 7.59 -8.75
N ASP A 50 14.19 7.52 -9.06
CA ASP A 50 13.40 8.70 -9.38
C ASP A 50 12.81 9.34 -8.13
N MET A 51 13.35 10.50 -7.76
CA MET A 51 12.98 11.26 -6.57
C MET A 51 11.93 12.36 -6.85
N ARG A 52 11.36 12.46 -8.05
CA ARG A 52 10.47 13.58 -8.44
C ARG A 52 9.20 13.70 -7.58
N ARG A 53 8.80 12.66 -6.86
CA ARG A 53 7.65 12.66 -5.93
C ARG A 53 8.01 12.92 -4.47
N SER A 54 9.31 12.92 -4.14
CA SER A 54 9.82 12.90 -2.76
C SER A 54 9.32 14.02 -1.85
N THR A 55 9.06 15.21 -2.39
CA THR A 55 8.58 16.37 -1.61
C THR A 55 7.07 16.35 -1.37
N ARG A 56 6.32 15.56 -2.13
CA ARG A 56 4.84 15.51 -2.09
C ARG A 56 4.30 14.21 -1.50
N VAL A 57 5.09 13.15 -1.57
CA VAL A 57 4.69 11.81 -1.12
C VAL A 57 5.75 11.33 -0.13
N LYS A 58 5.27 11.02 1.07
CA LYS A 58 6.04 10.45 2.17
C LYS A 58 5.29 9.22 2.69
N ASP A 59 6.01 8.28 3.30
CA ASP A 59 5.35 7.22 4.08
C ASP A 59 4.84 7.74 5.43
N GLU A 60 4.24 6.86 6.23
CA GLU A 60 3.67 7.19 7.54
C GLU A 60 4.70 7.78 8.52
N GLU A 61 5.97 7.37 8.42
CA GLU A 61 7.06 7.88 9.25
C GLU A 61 7.69 9.15 8.66
N GLY A 62 7.15 9.66 7.54
CA GLY A 62 7.61 10.91 6.92
C GLY A 62 8.79 10.76 5.96
N TYR A 63 9.21 9.54 5.62
CA TYR A 63 10.31 9.31 4.68
C TYR A 63 9.89 9.57 3.24
N PRO A 64 10.73 10.25 2.44
CA PRO A 64 10.39 10.64 1.07
C PRO A 64 10.29 9.45 0.13
N ALA A 65 9.24 9.46 -0.71
CA ALA A 65 9.02 8.43 -1.72
C ALA A 65 9.92 8.55 -2.95
N PHE A 66 10.25 7.42 -3.56
CA PHE A 66 10.97 7.30 -4.83
C PHE A 66 10.49 6.10 -5.66
N ALA A 67 10.72 6.12 -6.97
CA ALA A 67 10.55 4.94 -7.82
C ALA A 67 11.91 4.34 -8.18
N LEU A 68 11.97 3.02 -8.33
CA LEU A 68 13.13 2.27 -8.83
C LEU A 68 12.83 1.79 -10.23
N VAL A 69 13.53 2.34 -11.22
CA VAL A 69 13.30 2.05 -12.65
C VAL A 69 14.52 1.38 -13.22
N ASN A 70 14.35 0.21 -13.82
CA ASN A 70 15.45 -0.51 -14.44
C ASN A 70 15.92 0.20 -15.71
N LYS A 71 17.24 0.36 -15.87
CA LYS A 71 17.83 1.04 -17.03
C LYS A 71 17.59 0.28 -18.34
N ALA A 72 17.80 -1.05 -18.33
CA ALA A 72 17.73 -1.86 -19.54
C ALA A 72 16.29 -2.02 -20.04
N THR A 73 15.33 -2.23 -19.12
CA THR A 73 13.94 -2.53 -19.48
C THR A 73 13.01 -1.31 -19.46
N GLY A 74 13.36 -0.25 -18.71
CA GLY A 74 12.45 0.88 -18.48
C GLY A 74 11.27 0.56 -17.55
N LEU A 75 11.26 -0.63 -16.94
CA LEU A 75 10.21 -1.04 -16.02
C LEU A 75 10.52 -0.57 -14.59
N ALA A 76 9.50 -0.08 -13.87
CA ALA A 76 9.59 0.19 -12.45
C ALA A 76 9.19 -1.03 -11.62
N ILE A 77 9.83 -1.17 -10.45
CA ILE A 77 9.40 -2.13 -9.44
C ILE A 77 8.08 -1.64 -8.83
N LYS A 78 7.05 -2.49 -8.90
CA LYS A 78 5.72 -2.26 -8.36
C LYS A 78 5.49 -3.16 -7.14
N HIS A 79 4.74 -2.64 -6.18
CA HIS A 79 4.12 -3.41 -5.11
C HIS A 79 3.37 -4.61 -5.70
N SER A 80 3.40 -5.73 -4.98
CA SER A 80 2.63 -6.92 -5.28
C SER A 80 1.46 -7.08 -4.31
N LEU A 81 0.72 -8.19 -4.47
CA LEU A 81 -0.54 -8.51 -3.76
C LEU A 81 -0.43 -8.65 -2.23
N GLY A 82 0.73 -8.33 -1.63
CA GLY A 82 0.96 -8.37 -0.20
C GLY A 82 2.16 -9.23 0.18
N GLN A 83 2.24 -9.57 1.47
CA GLN A 83 3.26 -10.46 2.02
C GLN A 83 3.39 -11.74 1.17
N SER A 84 4.61 -12.28 1.09
CA SER A 84 4.98 -13.52 0.37
C SER A 84 4.87 -13.47 -1.15
N HIS A 85 4.50 -12.33 -1.74
CA HIS A 85 4.40 -12.19 -3.18
C HIS A 85 5.67 -11.53 -3.77
N PRO A 86 6.22 -12.07 -4.87
CA PRO A 86 7.28 -11.41 -5.65
C PRO A 86 6.83 -10.01 -6.05
N VAL A 87 7.76 -9.04 -6.11
CA VAL A 87 7.44 -7.72 -6.65
C VAL A 87 7.20 -7.80 -8.16
N ASP A 88 6.33 -6.92 -8.66
CA ASP A 88 5.99 -6.86 -10.08
C ASP A 88 6.87 -5.84 -10.82
N LEU A 89 6.88 -5.93 -12.14
CA LEU A 89 7.48 -4.93 -13.03
C LEU A 89 6.44 -4.35 -13.98
N VAL A 90 6.35 -3.02 -14.02
CA VAL A 90 5.42 -2.32 -14.91
C VAL A 90 6.11 -1.22 -15.71
N PRO A 91 5.65 -0.89 -16.93
CA PRO A 91 6.18 0.24 -17.68
C PRO A 91 6.12 1.53 -16.86
N TYR A 92 7.24 2.25 -16.80
CA TYR A 92 7.33 3.47 -16.01
C TYR A 92 7.39 4.71 -16.89
N GLU A 93 6.29 5.45 -16.91
CA GLU A 93 6.26 6.80 -17.46
C GLU A 93 5.84 7.78 -16.38
N TYR A 94 6.71 8.74 -16.07
CA TYR A 94 6.35 9.79 -15.14
C TYR A 94 5.33 10.73 -15.79
N ASP A 95 4.10 10.65 -15.29
CA ASP A 95 3.06 11.63 -15.55
C ASP A 95 2.78 12.41 -14.26
N PRO A 96 3.05 13.72 -14.17
CA PRO A 96 2.76 14.51 -12.98
C PRO A 96 1.28 14.52 -12.57
N ALA A 97 0.35 14.26 -13.50
CA ALA A 97 -1.09 14.22 -13.27
C ALA A 97 -1.59 12.87 -12.72
N VAL A 98 -0.91 11.77 -13.02
CA VAL A 98 -1.26 10.43 -12.52
C VAL A 98 -0.39 10.09 -11.31
N MET A 99 -1.02 9.73 -10.19
CA MET A 99 -0.30 9.32 -8.98
C MET A 99 -0.51 7.83 -8.72
N ASP A 100 0.34 7.02 -9.34
CA ASP A 100 0.43 5.61 -9.02
C ASP A 100 1.36 5.42 -7.82
N LEU A 101 0.76 5.17 -6.64
CA LEU A 101 1.51 4.91 -5.41
C LEU A 101 2.12 3.51 -5.40
N SER A 102 1.64 2.58 -6.25
CA SER A 102 2.09 1.19 -6.24
C SER A 102 3.51 1.03 -6.78
N VAL A 103 4.07 2.03 -7.45
CA VAL A 103 5.46 2.03 -7.93
C VAL A 103 6.41 2.84 -7.04
N LEU A 104 5.89 3.34 -5.92
CA LEU A 104 6.62 4.22 -5.02
C LEU A 104 7.05 3.49 -3.74
N TRP A 105 8.31 3.67 -3.39
CA TRP A 105 8.98 3.04 -2.26
C TRP A 105 9.58 4.12 -1.35
N THR A 106 9.82 3.79 -0.10
CA THR A 106 10.59 4.61 0.84
C THR A 106 11.79 3.85 1.37
N GLN A 107 12.77 4.57 1.94
CA GLN A 107 13.85 3.98 2.71
C GLN A 107 13.65 4.36 4.17
N SER A 108 13.67 3.37 5.07
CA SER A 108 13.59 3.61 6.51
C SER A 108 14.81 4.39 7.05
N LYS A 109 14.80 4.67 8.35
CA LYS A 109 16.05 4.95 9.10
C LYS A 109 17.09 3.87 8.87
N ASP A 110 18.34 4.23 9.15
CA ASP A 110 19.46 3.30 9.15
C ASP A 110 19.23 2.16 10.16
N VAL A 111 19.31 0.91 9.69
CA VAL A 111 19.20 -0.31 10.50
C VAL A 111 20.57 -0.92 10.80
N GLY A 112 21.65 -0.17 10.59
CA GLY A 112 23.04 -0.54 10.85
C GLY A 112 23.92 -0.49 9.59
N ASP A 113 25.16 -0.02 9.74
CA ASP A 113 26.21 -0.02 8.72
C ASP A 113 25.81 0.58 7.36
N GLY A 114 24.90 1.57 7.36
CA GLY A 114 24.44 2.23 6.13
C GLY A 114 23.28 1.53 5.42
N PHE A 115 22.79 0.41 5.95
CA PHE A 115 21.64 -0.31 5.38
C PHE A 115 20.31 0.26 5.88
N ARG A 116 19.29 0.17 5.04
CA ARG A 116 17.91 0.60 5.31
C ARG A 116 16.95 -0.43 4.76
N CYS A 117 15.73 -0.50 5.30
CA CYS A 117 14.64 -1.22 4.65
C CYS A 117 14.19 -0.42 3.43
N ILE A 118 13.86 -1.09 2.33
CA ILE A 118 13.10 -0.49 1.22
C ILE A 118 11.65 -0.95 1.42
N ARG A 119 10.71 -0.01 1.56
CA ARG A 119 9.34 -0.31 2.03
C ARG A 119 8.30 0.24 1.09
N MET A 120 7.12 -0.37 1.06
CA MET A 120 6.00 0.20 0.31
C MET A 120 5.63 1.56 0.91
N VAL A 121 5.45 2.59 0.07
CA VAL A 121 5.02 3.91 0.57
C VAL A 121 3.63 3.89 1.21
N THR A 122 2.81 2.90 0.84
CA THR A 122 1.42 2.74 1.29
C THR A 122 1.27 1.81 2.49
N ASN A 123 2.29 1.02 2.81
CA ASN A 123 2.26 0.06 3.92
C ASN A 123 3.71 -0.25 4.35
N ILE A 124 4.20 0.46 5.36
CA ILE A 124 5.60 0.33 5.79
C ILE A 124 5.91 -0.98 6.51
N TYR A 125 4.90 -1.81 6.83
CA TYR A 125 5.10 -3.13 7.40
C TYR A 125 5.65 -4.11 6.37
N LEU A 126 5.39 -3.88 5.08
CA LEU A 126 5.88 -4.72 3.99
C LEU A 126 7.14 -4.12 3.34
N ASN A 127 8.22 -4.89 3.39
CA ASN A 127 9.56 -4.52 2.97
C ASN A 127 9.98 -5.34 1.75
N PHE A 128 10.90 -4.81 0.95
CA PHE A 128 11.73 -5.62 0.07
C PHE A 128 12.40 -6.72 0.88
N ASP A 129 12.22 -7.94 0.41
CA ASP A 129 12.80 -9.15 0.97
C ASP A 129 13.39 -9.98 -0.16
N ALA A 130 14.65 -10.41 -0.03
CA ALA A 130 15.19 -11.49 -0.84
C ALA A 130 14.73 -12.83 -0.24
N PHE A 131 13.77 -13.48 -0.89
CA PHE A 131 13.08 -14.66 -0.37
C PHE A 131 14.04 -15.80 -0.07
N GLU A 132 13.94 -16.36 1.14
CA GLU A 132 14.84 -17.42 1.65
C GLU A 132 16.34 -17.05 1.55
N GLY A 133 16.64 -15.75 1.44
CA GLY A 133 17.98 -15.22 1.20
C GLY A 133 18.85 -15.00 2.43
N ASP A 134 18.43 -15.50 3.61
CA ASP A 134 19.17 -15.45 4.87
C ASP A 134 19.36 -16.90 5.37
N PRO A 135 20.61 -17.38 5.59
CA PRO A 135 21.85 -16.60 5.69
C PRO A 135 22.61 -16.36 4.38
N GLU A 136 22.20 -16.97 3.26
CA GLU A 136 22.95 -16.90 2.01
C GLU A 136 22.04 -16.61 0.80
N LEU A 137 22.51 -15.74 -0.09
CA LEU A 137 21.89 -15.47 -1.38
C LEU A 137 22.40 -16.42 -2.45
N GLN A 138 21.55 -16.67 -3.45
CA GLN A 138 21.88 -17.45 -4.64
C GLN A 138 21.44 -16.70 -5.89
N ASP A 139 22.07 -17.01 -7.03
CA ASP A 139 21.65 -16.46 -8.32
C ASP A 139 20.20 -16.85 -8.59
N GLY A 140 19.36 -15.85 -8.84
CA GLY A 140 17.93 -16.03 -9.07
C GLY A 140 17.07 -15.98 -7.81
N THR A 141 17.63 -15.73 -6.61
CA THR A 141 16.81 -15.48 -5.40
C THR A 141 15.81 -14.36 -5.69
N VAL A 142 14.52 -14.66 -5.56
CA VAL A 142 13.44 -13.73 -5.92
C VAL A 142 13.32 -12.62 -4.88
N VAL A 143 13.11 -11.40 -5.35
CA VAL A 143 12.78 -10.26 -4.48
C VAL A 143 11.25 -10.13 -4.40
N GLY A 144 10.73 -10.02 -3.19
CA GLY A 144 9.31 -9.86 -2.94
C GLY A 144 9.03 -9.01 -1.72
N LEU A 145 7.81 -9.14 -1.21
CA LEU A 145 7.35 -8.42 -0.02
C LEU A 145 7.30 -9.35 1.20
N TRP A 146 7.86 -8.88 2.32
CA TRP A 146 7.74 -9.57 3.60
C TRP A 146 7.71 -8.61 4.78
N GLU A 147 7.12 -9.05 5.89
CA GLU A 147 7.14 -8.32 7.16
C GLU A 147 8.54 -8.19 7.72
N TRP A 148 8.82 -7.07 8.38
CA TRP A 148 10.13 -6.85 8.96
C TRP A 148 10.44 -7.88 10.05
N ASN A 149 11.47 -8.69 9.85
CA ASN A 149 11.91 -9.74 10.78
C ASN A 149 13.37 -9.57 11.24
N GLU A 150 13.96 -8.40 10.98
CA GLU A 150 15.37 -8.07 11.27
C GLU A 150 16.41 -8.90 10.50
N GLY A 151 15.99 -9.61 9.45
CA GLY A 151 16.86 -10.40 8.59
C GLY A 151 17.81 -9.58 7.72
N GLY A 152 18.99 -10.15 7.44
CA GLY A 152 19.95 -9.53 6.52
C GLY A 152 19.41 -9.42 5.10
N ASN A 153 18.52 -10.33 4.72
CA ASN A 153 17.82 -10.36 3.43
C ASN A 153 16.79 -9.23 3.23
N GLN A 154 16.54 -8.41 4.25
CA GLN A 154 15.62 -7.26 4.22
C GLN A 154 16.33 -5.90 4.36
N CYS A 155 17.65 -5.93 4.44
CA CYS A 155 18.50 -4.77 4.65
C CYS A 155 19.21 -4.39 3.35
N TRP A 156 19.00 -3.16 2.87
CA TRP A 156 19.43 -2.75 1.53
C TRP A 156 20.32 -1.51 1.51
N LYS A 157 21.28 -1.49 0.59
CA LYS A 157 22.08 -0.31 0.22
C LYS A 157 21.83 0.04 -1.23
N ILE A 158 21.37 1.27 -1.48
CA ILE A 158 21.27 1.82 -2.85
C ILE A 158 22.50 2.68 -3.08
N LEU A 159 23.45 2.18 -3.87
CA LEU A 159 24.74 2.83 -4.10
C LEU A 159 24.91 3.15 -5.58
N PRO A 160 25.62 4.23 -5.94
CA PRO A 160 25.93 4.48 -7.33
C PRO A 160 26.82 3.39 -7.93
N TRP A 161 26.62 3.10 -9.22
CA TRP A 161 27.54 2.26 -9.99
C TRP A 161 28.88 2.98 -10.26
N ASP A 162 28.85 4.30 -10.44
CA ASP A 162 30.07 5.10 -10.63
C ASP A 162 30.83 5.28 -9.31
N THR A 163 32.02 4.69 -9.26
CA THR A 163 33.00 4.85 -8.18
C THR A 163 33.84 6.11 -8.39
N ASP A 164 33.22 7.29 -8.36
CA ASP A 164 33.96 8.46 -7.87
C ASP A 164 34.02 8.33 -6.35
N ALA A 165 35.06 7.64 -5.87
CA ALA A 165 35.40 7.38 -4.48
C ALA A 165 35.74 8.66 -3.66
N ASN A 166 35.12 9.79 -4.00
CA ASN A 166 35.22 11.08 -3.31
C ASN A 166 33.91 11.88 -3.30
N ALA A 167 32.77 11.29 -3.67
CA ALA A 167 31.49 11.89 -3.30
C ALA A 167 31.23 11.53 -1.84
N GLU A 168 31.23 12.56 -0.99
CA GLU A 168 30.86 12.53 0.42
C GLU A 168 29.77 11.49 0.67
N SER A 169 29.92 10.72 1.75
CA SER A 169 28.77 10.06 2.34
C SER A 169 27.66 11.08 2.37
N GLU A 170 26.58 10.89 1.61
CA GLU A 170 25.33 11.57 1.91
C GLU A 170 24.90 10.98 3.24
N SER A 171 25.51 11.50 4.31
CA SER A 171 24.94 11.49 5.63
C SER A 171 23.65 12.26 5.42
N TYR A 172 22.56 11.52 5.21
CA TYR A 172 21.26 12.00 5.61
C TYR A 172 21.45 12.43 7.05
N LYS A 173 21.62 13.74 7.25
CA LYS A 173 21.57 14.30 8.58
C LYS A 173 20.16 13.96 9.05
N ASP A 174 20.09 13.15 10.08
CA ASP A 174 18.95 13.09 10.98
C ASP A 174 18.78 14.50 11.58
N ASP A 175 18.36 15.45 10.76
CA ASP A 175 17.78 16.69 11.24
C ASP A 175 16.37 16.27 11.67
N GLU A 176 16.29 15.90 12.94
CA GLU A 176 15.14 15.99 13.84
C GLU A 176 13.98 16.72 13.14
N TYR A 177 13.08 15.97 12.50
CA TYR A 177 11.87 16.51 11.90
C TYR A 177 10.93 16.91 13.03
N GLY A 178 11.23 18.06 13.62
CA GLY A 178 10.34 18.79 14.51
C GLY A 178 9.03 19.05 13.80
N GLY A 179 7.94 18.82 14.54
CA GLY A 179 6.58 18.93 14.08
C GLY A 179 6.14 20.34 13.67
N ASP A 180 4.86 20.38 13.32
CA ASP A 180 4.07 21.49 12.81
C ASP A 180 4.23 21.76 11.31
N ASP A 181 3.39 21.09 10.52
CA ASP A 181 2.41 21.78 9.66
C ASP A 181 1.40 20.75 9.14
N ASP A 182 0.31 20.58 9.90
CA ASP A 182 -0.96 20.01 9.44
C ASP A 182 -1.52 20.90 8.32
N ALA A 183 -1.13 20.60 7.09
CA ALA A 183 -1.86 21.03 5.92
C ALA A 183 -2.03 19.83 5.00
N ALA A 184 -3.10 19.07 5.26
CA ALA A 184 -3.65 18.12 4.31
C ALA A 184 -3.64 18.76 2.91
N PRO A 185 -3.08 18.09 1.88
CA PRO A 185 -3.11 18.64 0.55
C PRO A 185 -4.57 18.78 0.13
N GLN A 186 -5.04 20.03 0.06
CA GLN A 186 -6.30 20.36 -0.59
C GLN A 186 -6.16 19.95 -2.05
N ASP A 187 -6.67 18.77 -2.37
CA ASP A 187 -6.70 18.30 -3.74
C ASP A 187 -7.52 19.29 -4.55
N ARG A 188 -6.87 19.85 -5.57
CA ARG A 188 -7.47 20.87 -6.43
C ARG A 188 -8.59 20.17 -7.18
N ARG A 189 -9.83 20.45 -6.74
CA ARG A 189 -11.06 20.23 -7.51
C ARG A 189 -10.93 20.95 -8.86
N GLN A 190 -10.38 20.26 -9.85
CA GLN A 190 -10.43 20.65 -11.26
C GLN A 190 -11.47 19.74 -11.92
N GLY A 191 -12.62 20.35 -12.21
CA GLY A 191 -13.79 19.66 -12.72
C GLY A 191 -13.56 19.01 -14.07
N TYR A 192 -13.92 17.74 -14.15
CA TYR A 192 -14.88 17.20 -15.11
C TYR A 192 -15.63 16.05 -14.39
N ASP A 193 -16.95 16.06 -14.59
CA ASP A 193 -18.01 15.12 -14.18
C ASP A 193 -18.38 14.91 -12.69
N ASP A 194 -19.71 14.91 -12.54
CA ASP A 194 -20.60 14.96 -11.39
C ASP A 194 -20.25 13.90 -10.32
N GLY A 195 -20.34 14.25 -9.04
CA GLY A 195 -20.16 13.28 -7.97
C GLY A 195 -21.23 12.18 -8.08
N GLY A 196 -20.82 10.91 -8.07
CA GLY A 196 -21.74 9.81 -8.23
C GLY A 196 -21.05 8.48 -8.49
N LEU A 197 -21.76 7.38 -8.23
CA LEU A 197 -21.30 6.03 -8.55
C LEU A 197 -20.88 5.90 -10.02
N PRO A 198 -19.76 5.21 -10.31
CA PRO A 198 -19.41 4.83 -11.67
C PRO A 198 -20.57 4.09 -12.37
N PRO A 199 -20.81 4.30 -13.67
CA PRO A 199 -21.91 3.66 -14.40
C PRO A 199 -21.89 2.13 -14.30
N ALA A 200 -20.71 1.52 -14.16
CA ALA A 200 -20.58 0.09 -13.95
C ALA A 200 -21.29 -0.37 -12.66
N LEU A 201 -21.38 0.47 -11.63
CA LEU A 201 -21.96 0.16 -10.33
C LEU A 201 -23.40 0.67 -10.15
N SER A 202 -23.97 1.39 -11.11
CA SER A 202 -25.25 2.09 -10.91
C SER A 202 -26.45 1.17 -10.69
N SER A 203 -26.36 -0.10 -11.12
CA SER A 203 -27.42 -1.10 -10.94
C SER A 203 -27.19 -2.04 -9.75
N GLU A 204 -26.08 -1.89 -9.03
CA GLU A 204 -25.74 -2.77 -7.92
C GLU A 204 -26.58 -2.42 -6.68
N SER A 205 -27.00 -3.45 -5.95
CA SER A 205 -27.65 -3.26 -4.66
C SER A 205 -26.67 -2.72 -3.63
N THR A 206 -27.19 -1.90 -2.71
CA THR A 206 -26.37 -1.33 -1.65
C THR A 206 -26.37 -2.20 -0.40
N VAL A 207 -25.28 -2.15 0.35
CA VAL A 207 -25.06 -2.81 1.63
C VAL A 207 -24.92 -1.78 2.75
N ARG A 208 -25.33 -2.20 3.94
CA ARG A 208 -25.06 -1.58 5.24
C ARG A 208 -23.84 -2.25 5.84
N ILE A 209 -22.97 -1.44 6.43
CA ILE A 209 -21.78 -1.91 7.16
C ILE A 209 -21.92 -1.44 8.61
N PHE A 210 -21.74 -2.33 9.57
CA PHE A 210 -21.81 -1.99 10.99
C PHE A 210 -20.92 -2.91 11.84
N CYS A 211 -20.57 -2.43 13.02
CA CYS A 211 -19.67 -3.06 13.98
C CYS A 211 -20.45 -3.72 15.12
N SER A 212 -19.95 -4.82 15.70
CA SER A 212 -20.64 -5.47 16.83
C SER A 212 -20.64 -4.63 18.11
N ALA A 213 -19.67 -3.73 18.27
CA ALA A 213 -19.61 -2.78 19.40
C ALA A 213 -20.70 -1.68 19.36
N GLY A 214 -21.44 -1.55 18.25
CA GLY A 214 -22.47 -0.52 18.07
C GLY A 214 -23.35 -0.80 16.86
N GLU A 215 -24.20 -1.83 16.95
CA GLU A 215 -25.07 -2.28 15.86
C GLU A 215 -26.17 -1.26 15.46
N GLU A 216 -26.39 -0.21 16.25
CA GLU A 216 -27.27 0.92 15.93
C GLU A 216 -26.60 1.99 15.06
N TYR A 217 -25.28 1.90 14.87
CA TYR A 217 -24.50 2.77 14.00
C TYR A 217 -24.24 2.10 12.65
N SER A 218 -24.00 2.91 11.62
CA SER A 218 -23.61 2.46 10.28
C SER A 218 -22.42 3.26 9.79
N VAL A 219 -21.58 2.61 8.98
CA VAL A 219 -20.47 3.28 8.31
C VAL A 219 -21.01 4.30 7.31
N ALA A 220 -20.51 5.52 7.36
CA ALA A 220 -20.87 6.61 6.46
C ALA A 220 -19.65 7.33 5.92
N ALA A 221 -19.79 7.91 4.72
CA ALA A 221 -18.89 8.94 4.22
C ALA A 221 -19.32 10.31 4.75
N ARG A 222 -18.42 11.01 5.46
CA ARG A 222 -18.66 12.35 6.04
C ARG A 222 -17.43 13.22 5.87
N ASP A 223 -17.60 14.37 5.24
CA ASP A 223 -16.54 15.39 5.11
C ASP A 223 -15.18 14.85 4.62
N GLY A 224 -15.20 13.85 3.72
CA GLY A 224 -14.00 13.20 3.18
C GLY A 224 -13.38 12.10 4.06
N ALA A 225 -14.04 11.74 5.17
CA ALA A 225 -13.65 10.67 6.08
C ALA A 225 -14.70 9.55 6.12
N VAL A 226 -14.30 8.42 6.71
CA VAL A 226 -15.17 7.27 7.00
C VAL A 226 -15.37 7.17 8.50
N CYS A 227 -16.62 7.19 8.95
CA CYS A 227 -16.96 7.11 10.37
C CYS A 227 -18.27 6.35 10.61
N LEU A 228 -18.49 5.94 11.85
CA LEU A 228 -19.78 5.42 12.32
C LEU A 228 -20.70 6.58 12.72
N VAL A 229 -21.95 6.51 12.25
CA VAL A 229 -23.01 7.48 12.56
C VAL A 229 -24.31 6.73 12.87
N PRO A 230 -25.29 7.33 13.59
CA PRO A 230 -26.57 6.69 13.84
C PRO A 230 -27.24 6.23 12.54
N THR A 231 -27.74 5.00 12.55
CA THR A 231 -28.29 4.38 11.35
C THR A 231 -29.52 5.12 10.84
N ASP A 232 -29.45 5.56 9.58
CA ASP A 232 -30.54 6.19 8.86
C ASP A 232 -30.61 5.59 7.45
N PRO A 233 -31.58 4.70 7.17
CA PRO A 233 -31.76 4.09 5.85
C PRO A 233 -32.12 5.09 4.73
N SER A 234 -32.43 6.34 5.06
CA SER A 234 -32.70 7.41 4.09
C SER A 234 -31.45 8.22 3.72
N ASP A 235 -30.35 8.02 4.43
CA ASP A 235 -29.09 8.71 4.21
C ASP A 235 -28.21 7.96 3.21
N ASP A 236 -28.23 8.38 1.94
CA ASP A 236 -27.44 7.77 0.86
C ASP A 236 -25.92 7.70 1.13
N LEU A 237 -25.38 8.50 2.06
CA LEU A 237 -23.98 8.43 2.47
C LEU A 237 -23.67 7.22 3.38
N GLN A 238 -24.68 6.54 3.93
CA GLN A 238 -24.56 5.25 4.63
C GLN A 238 -24.72 4.05 3.68
N HIS A 239 -25.01 4.29 2.40
CA HIS A 239 -25.16 3.23 1.41
C HIS A 239 -23.84 2.98 0.69
N TRP A 240 -23.41 1.72 0.71
CA TRP A 240 -22.19 1.28 0.04
C TRP A 240 -22.51 0.23 -1.01
N VAL A 241 -21.77 0.17 -2.09
CA VAL A 241 -21.78 -0.95 -3.03
C VAL A 241 -20.55 -1.81 -2.75
N LYS A 242 -20.77 -3.11 -2.57
CA LYS A 242 -19.70 -4.10 -2.44
C LYS A 242 -19.33 -4.63 -3.82
N ASP A 243 -18.36 -4.02 -4.47
CA ASP A 243 -17.92 -4.45 -5.80
C ASP A 243 -17.06 -5.72 -5.70
N MET A 244 -17.59 -6.83 -6.21
CA MET A 244 -16.96 -8.15 -6.20
C MET A 244 -16.20 -8.49 -7.50
N ARG A 245 -16.06 -7.58 -8.47
CA ARG A 245 -15.48 -7.90 -9.79
C ARG A 245 -14.08 -8.51 -9.75
N ARG A 246 -13.28 -8.17 -8.74
CA ARG A 246 -11.90 -8.67 -8.58
C ARG A 246 -11.81 -9.99 -7.80
N SER A 247 -12.90 -10.44 -7.17
CA SER A 247 -12.97 -11.59 -6.24
C SER A 247 -12.46 -12.93 -6.77
N THR A 248 -12.55 -13.16 -8.08
CA THR A 248 -12.11 -14.43 -8.71
C THR A 248 -10.61 -14.47 -8.98
N ARG A 249 -9.97 -13.30 -9.09
CA ARG A 249 -8.56 -13.16 -9.46
C ARG A 249 -7.68 -12.74 -8.30
N ILE A 250 -8.24 -11.97 -7.36
CA ILE A 250 -7.51 -11.41 -6.23
C ILE A 250 -8.10 -11.98 -4.96
N LYS A 251 -7.21 -12.51 -4.14
CA LYS A 251 -7.49 -13.07 -2.83
C LYS A 251 -6.44 -12.57 -1.85
N ASP A 252 -6.79 -12.51 -0.57
CA ASP A 252 -5.78 -12.29 0.46
C ASP A 252 -4.93 -13.56 0.71
N GLU A 253 -3.97 -13.44 1.63
CA GLU A 253 -3.05 -14.52 2.04
C GLU A 253 -3.77 -15.81 2.49
N ASP A 254 -4.93 -15.68 3.14
CA ASP A 254 -5.75 -16.82 3.56
C ASP A 254 -6.64 -17.37 2.44
N GLY A 255 -6.63 -16.74 1.26
CA GLY A 255 -7.40 -17.14 0.09
C GLY A 255 -8.83 -16.60 0.04
N TYR A 256 -9.20 -15.62 0.87
CA TYR A 256 -10.52 -14.97 0.83
C TYR A 256 -10.62 -13.97 -0.33
N PRO A 257 -11.77 -13.92 -1.01
CA PRO A 257 -11.94 -13.09 -2.20
C PRO A 257 -11.94 -11.59 -1.89
N ALA A 258 -11.24 -10.83 -2.73
CA ALA A 258 -11.20 -9.37 -2.65
C ALA A 258 -12.51 -8.69 -3.10
N PHE A 259 -12.83 -7.55 -2.47
CA PHE A 259 -13.90 -6.64 -2.86
C PHE A 259 -13.52 -5.18 -2.59
N ALA A 260 -14.19 -4.25 -3.27
CA ALA A 260 -14.14 -2.82 -2.93
C ALA A 260 -15.46 -2.38 -2.27
N LEU A 261 -15.39 -1.39 -1.37
CA LEU A 261 -16.56 -0.75 -0.75
C LEU A 261 -16.68 0.67 -1.27
N VAL A 262 -17.65 0.92 -2.15
CA VAL A 262 -17.82 2.18 -2.87
C VAL A 262 -19.06 2.91 -2.39
N ASN A 263 -18.92 4.13 -1.92
CA ASN A 263 -20.05 4.90 -1.43
C ASN A 263 -21.02 5.22 -2.59
N LYS A 264 -22.31 5.03 -2.35
CA LYS A 264 -23.35 5.18 -3.36
C LYS A 264 -23.49 6.63 -3.84
N LEU A 265 -23.42 7.58 -2.92
CA LEU A 265 -23.61 8.99 -3.26
C LEU A 265 -22.34 9.61 -3.85
N THR A 266 -21.18 9.34 -3.25
CA THR A 266 -19.94 10.03 -3.64
C THR A 266 -19.17 9.33 -4.76
N GLY A 267 -19.36 8.02 -4.95
CA GLY A 267 -18.57 7.21 -5.88
C GLY A 267 -17.13 6.97 -5.39
N GLU A 268 -16.83 7.26 -4.12
CA GLU A 268 -15.52 7.05 -3.52
C GLU A 268 -15.45 5.67 -2.85
N ALA A 269 -14.32 4.99 -3.01
CA ALA A 269 -14.03 3.74 -2.31
C ALA A 269 -13.30 3.99 -1.00
N ILE A 270 -13.54 3.12 -0.01
CA ILE A 270 -12.73 3.07 1.20
C ILE A 270 -11.34 2.55 0.82
N LYS A 271 -10.32 3.37 1.10
CA LYS A 271 -8.91 3.13 0.84
C LYS A 271 -8.17 2.84 2.14
N HIS A 272 -7.18 1.96 2.05
CA HIS A 272 -6.14 1.72 3.04
C HIS A 272 -5.56 3.04 3.57
N SER A 273 -5.23 3.08 4.87
CA SER A 273 -4.47 4.17 5.46
C SER A 273 -2.95 3.90 5.28
N LEU A 274 -2.08 4.64 5.97
CA LEU A 274 -0.62 4.48 5.86
C LEU A 274 -0.05 3.38 6.79
N GLY A 275 -0.89 2.87 7.70
CA GLY A 275 -0.55 1.84 8.67
C GLY A 275 -1.48 1.88 9.88
N GLU A 276 -1.07 1.25 10.98
CA GLU A 276 -1.86 1.14 12.20
C GLU A 276 -2.25 2.53 12.74
N THR A 277 -3.36 2.61 13.48
CA THR A 277 -3.92 3.82 14.13
C THR A 277 -4.46 4.89 13.18
N HIS A 278 -4.06 4.86 11.91
CA HIS A 278 -4.46 5.88 10.94
C HIS A 278 -5.87 5.61 10.40
N PRO A 279 -6.74 6.63 10.32
CA PRO A 279 -8.06 6.52 9.72
C PRO A 279 -7.99 6.04 8.27
N VAL A 280 -8.92 5.16 7.89
CA VAL A 280 -9.12 4.80 6.48
C VAL A 280 -9.54 6.04 5.69
N ARG A 281 -9.21 6.05 4.40
CA ARG A 281 -9.39 7.23 3.53
C ARG A 281 -10.47 6.99 2.49
N LEU A 282 -10.96 8.06 1.88
CA LEU A 282 -11.80 8.00 0.69
C LEU A 282 -11.01 8.42 -0.54
N VAL A 283 -11.20 7.70 -1.65
CA VAL A 283 -10.64 8.04 -2.96
C VAL A 283 -11.65 7.73 -4.04
N ARG A 284 -11.67 8.50 -5.13
CA ARG A 284 -12.53 8.18 -6.28
C ARG A 284 -12.26 6.76 -6.78
N TYR A 285 -13.33 6.01 -6.98
CA TYR A 285 -13.25 4.63 -7.47
C TYR A 285 -13.24 4.59 -9.00
N ASP A 286 -12.21 3.96 -9.57
CA ASP A 286 -12.16 3.61 -10.98
C ASP A 286 -12.23 2.09 -11.12
N PRO A 287 -13.34 1.53 -11.66
CA PRO A 287 -13.49 0.09 -11.80
C PRO A 287 -12.56 -0.53 -12.86
N ASP A 288 -12.06 0.27 -13.81
CA ASP A 288 -11.20 -0.20 -14.91
C ASP A 288 -9.72 -0.22 -14.50
N TYR A 289 -9.33 0.59 -13.51
CA TYR A 289 -8.00 0.59 -12.92
C TYR A 289 -7.91 -0.35 -11.70
N LEU A 290 -6.85 -1.16 -11.65
CA LEU A 290 -6.58 -2.00 -10.48
C LEU A 290 -5.83 -1.18 -9.43
N ASP A 291 -6.56 -0.59 -8.50
CA ASP A 291 -6.00 -0.04 -7.26
C ASP A 291 -6.18 -1.07 -6.12
N GLU A 292 -5.12 -1.78 -5.76
CA GLU A 292 -5.16 -2.77 -4.67
C GLU A 292 -5.41 -2.11 -3.30
N SER A 293 -5.09 -0.82 -3.16
CA SER A 293 -5.26 -0.12 -1.89
C SER A 293 -6.71 0.23 -1.55
N VAL A 294 -7.67 -0.07 -2.42
CA VAL A 294 -9.12 0.01 -2.13
C VAL A 294 -9.77 -1.36 -2.00
N LEU A 295 -8.98 -2.42 -2.05
CA LEU A 295 -9.45 -3.79 -1.96
C LEU A 295 -9.34 -4.32 -0.53
N TRP A 296 -10.41 -4.97 -0.10
CA TRP A 296 -10.59 -5.55 1.23
C TRP A 296 -11.05 -7.00 1.11
N THR A 297 -10.89 -7.76 2.18
CA THR A 297 -11.43 -9.11 2.33
C THR A 297 -12.24 -9.25 3.61
N GLU A 298 -13.09 -10.26 3.66
CA GLU A 298 -13.79 -10.69 4.87
C GLU A 298 -13.15 -11.99 5.34
N SER A 299 -12.75 -12.05 6.62
CA SER A 299 -12.20 -13.27 7.22
C SER A 299 -13.25 -14.39 7.34
N GLN A 300 -12.86 -15.53 7.92
CA GLN A 300 -13.84 -16.44 8.51
C GLN A 300 -14.73 -15.73 9.55
N ASP A 301 -15.87 -16.35 9.83
CA ASP A 301 -16.78 -15.92 10.90
C ASP A 301 -16.06 -15.99 12.26
N VAL A 302 -16.05 -14.87 12.98
CA VAL A 302 -15.44 -14.72 14.31
C VAL A 302 -16.47 -14.73 15.44
N GLY A 303 -17.74 -15.00 15.12
CA GLY A 303 -18.85 -15.09 16.06
C GLY A 303 -20.10 -14.41 15.53
N ASP A 304 -21.27 -15.05 15.70
CA ASP A 304 -22.60 -14.49 15.39
C ASP A 304 -22.77 -13.90 13.98
N GLY A 305 -22.01 -14.42 13.00
CA GLY A 305 -22.05 -13.95 11.62
C GLY A 305 -21.16 -12.74 11.33
N PHE A 306 -20.42 -12.25 12.32
CA PHE A 306 -19.45 -11.16 12.16
C PHE A 306 -18.11 -11.66 11.61
N ARG A 307 -17.41 -10.81 10.89
CA ARG A 307 -16.10 -11.07 10.27
C ARG A 307 -15.19 -9.87 10.45
N CYS A 308 -13.88 -10.07 10.35
CA CYS A 308 -12.94 -8.96 10.19
C CYS A 308 -13.03 -8.45 8.74
N VAL A 309 -12.94 -7.14 8.54
CA VAL A 309 -12.72 -6.53 7.21
C VAL A 309 -11.24 -6.15 7.15
N ARG A 310 -10.46 -6.86 6.33
CA ARG A 310 -8.98 -6.78 6.33
C ARG A 310 -8.47 -6.21 5.02
N MET A 311 -7.29 -5.60 5.05
CA MET A 311 -6.64 -5.17 3.81
C MET A 311 -6.32 -6.41 2.97
N VAL A 312 -6.56 -6.36 1.66
CA VAL A 312 -6.29 -7.53 0.79
C VAL A 312 -4.82 -7.94 0.78
N ASN A 313 -3.92 -6.96 0.93
CA ASN A 313 -2.48 -7.12 0.82
C ASN A 313 -1.76 -7.19 2.17
N ASN A 314 -2.49 -7.03 3.28
CA ASN A 314 -1.95 -7.16 4.63
C ASN A 314 -3.08 -7.57 5.57
N ILE A 315 -3.21 -8.88 5.80
CA ILE A 315 -4.29 -9.41 6.64
C ILE A 315 -4.10 -9.14 8.13
N HIS A 316 -2.94 -8.63 8.55
CA HIS A 316 -2.67 -8.27 9.94
C HIS A 316 -3.35 -6.96 10.33
N LEU A 317 -3.68 -6.10 9.36
CA LEU A 317 -4.40 -4.85 9.58
C LEU A 317 -5.86 -4.96 9.11
N ASN A 318 -6.78 -4.58 10.00
CA ASN A 318 -8.22 -4.69 9.78
C ASN A 318 -8.97 -3.44 10.24
N PHE A 319 -10.23 -3.29 9.81
CA PHE A 319 -11.11 -2.23 10.28
C PHE A 319 -11.27 -2.29 11.80
N ASP A 320 -11.03 -1.15 12.43
CA ASP A 320 -11.23 -0.96 13.86
C ASP A 320 -12.05 0.31 14.10
N ALA A 321 -13.13 0.20 14.87
CA ALA A 321 -13.85 1.36 15.37
C ALA A 321 -13.06 1.96 16.55
N LEU A 322 -12.41 3.10 16.29
CA LEU A 322 -11.44 3.69 17.20
C LEU A 322 -12.03 3.96 18.58
N ASP A 323 -11.32 3.50 19.62
CA ASP A 323 -11.70 3.66 21.02
C ASP A 323 -13.10 3.13 21.40
N ALA A 324 -13.61 2.15 20.64
CA ALA A 324 -14.92 1.54 20.87
C ALA A 324 -14.86 0.09 21.43
N GLY A 325 -13.69 -0.38 21.87
CA GLY A 325 -13.49 -1.70 22.46
C GLY A 325 -14.00 -1.83 23.91
N GLU A 326 -13.86 -3.03 24.48
CA GLU A 326 -14.34 -3.35 25.83
C GLU A 326 -13.71 -2.43 26.89
N GLY A 327 -14.57 -1.79 27.71
CA GLY A 327 -14.13 -0.85 28.74
C GLY A 327 -13.79 0.56 28.23
N GLN A 328 -13.96 0.84 26.95
CA GLN A 328 -13.84 2.18 26.36
C GLN A 328 -15.22 2.86 26.22
N GLY A 329 -15.26 4.03 25.55
CA GLY A 329 -16.46 4.86 25.42
C GLY A 329 -17.57 4.25 24.56
N GLY A 330 -17.28 3.15 23.87
CA GLY A 330 -18.16 2.51 22.89
C GLY A 330 -18.29 3.34 21.61
N VAL A 331 -19.08 2.84 20.67
CA VAL A 331 -19.37 3.57 19.43
C VAL A 331 -20.26 4.79 19.73
N HIS A 332 -19.93 5.92 19.14
CA HIS A 332 -20.74 7.13 19.15
C HIS A 332 -20.78 7.79 17.76
N ASP A 333 -21.61 8.82 17.60
CA ASP A 333 -21.66 9.57 16.34
C ASP A 333 -20.28 10.18 16.04
N GLY A 334 -19.76 9.89 14.84
CA GLY A 334 -18.45 10.31 14.39
C GLY A 334 -17.28 9.41 14.80
N THR A 335 -17.50 8.24 15.42
CA THR A 335 -16.41 7.29 15.71
C THR A 335 -15.67 6.93 14.43
N ALA A 336 -14.36 7.21 14.38
CA ALA A 336 -13.53 6.97 13.21
C ALA A 336 -13.32 5.47 12.97
N ILE A 337 -13.13 5.09 11.71
CA ILE A 337 -12.66 3.75 11.34
C ILE A 337 -11.17 3.85 11.01
N VAL A 338 -10.36 3.12 11.75
CA VAL A 338 -8.89 3.08 11.59
C VAL A 338 -8.44 1.68 11.17
N LEU A 339 -7.15 1.55 10.87
CA LEU A 339 -6.49 0.24 10.77
C LEU A 339 -5.91 -0.15 12.12
N TRP A 340 -6.11 -1.39 12.54
CA TRP A 340 -5.46 -1.94 13.73
C TRP A 340 -5.12 -3.42 13.57
N GLU A 341 -4.17 -3.91 14.36
CA GLU A 341 -3.91 -5.34 14.50
C GLU A 341 -5.13 -6.08 15.06
N TRP A 342 -5.33 -7.35 14.69
CA TRP A 342 -6.45 -8.11 15.25
C TRP A 342 -6.23 -8.39 16.75
N CYS A 343 -7.08 -7.81 17.60
CA CYS A 343 -7.04 -7.94 19.06
C CYS A 343 -8.28 -8.66 19.63
N GLU A 344 -9.08 -9.28 18.76
CA GLU A 344 -10.33 -9.98 19.11
C GLU A 344 -11.43 -9.10 19.71
N GLY A 345 -11.29 -7.78 19.64
CA GLY A 345 -12.24 -6.80 20.16
C GLY A 345 -13.57 -6.76 19.40
N GLU A 346 -14.66 -6.39 20.08
CA GLU A 346 -15.98 -6.20 19.45
C GLU A 346 -15.97 -5.05 18.43
N ASN A 347 -15.09 -4.07 18.61
CA ASN A 347 -14.87 -2.93 17.70
C ASN A 347 -14.23 -3.32 16.36
N GLN A 348 -13.78 -4.58 16.21
CA GLN A 348 -13.13 -5.12 15.01
C GLN A 348 -13.98 -6.16 14.27
N ARG A 349 -15.21 -6.40 14.74
CA ARG A 349 -16.14 -7.40 14.22
C ARG A 349 -17.22 -6.70 13.40
N TRP A 350 -17.29 -7.02 12.12
CA TRP A 350 -18.14 -6.29 11.17
C TRP A 350 -19.14 -7.19 10.46
N LYS A 351 -20.27 -6.59 10.09
CA LYS A 351 -21.25 -7.19 9.19
C LYS A 351 -21.44 -6.28 7.99
N ILE A 352 -21.40 -6.88 6.81
CA ILE A 352 -21.74 -6.25 5.54
C ILE A 352 -22.97 -6.95 4.99
N LEU A 353 -24.14 -6.34 5.15
CA LEU A 353 -25.42 -6.92 4.79
C LEU A 353 -26.13 -6.05 3.76
N PRO A 354 -26.93 -6.62 2.84
CA PRO A 354 -27.80 -5.81 1.99
C PRO A 354 -28.64 -4.84 2.84
N TRP A 355 -28.81 -3.60 2.37
CA TRP A 355 -29.89 -2.77 2.88
C TRP A 355 -31.20 -3.47 2.54
N SER A 356 -31.85 -4.08 3.53
CA SER A 356 -33.20 -4.61 3.37
C SER A 356 -34.17 -3.44 3.31
N GLU A 357 -35.00 -3.39 2.27
CA GLU A 357 -36.20 -2.53 2.24
C GLU A 357 -37.17 -2.86 3.38
#